data_AF-A0A6L8A8P2-F1
#
_entry.id   AF-A0A6L8A8P2-F1
#
_cell.length_a   1.000
_cell.length_b   1.000
_cell.length_c   1.000
_cell.angle_alpha   90.00
_cell.angle_beta   90.00
_cell.angle_gamma   90.00
#
_symmetry.space_group_name_H-M   'P 1'
#
loop_
_entity.id
_entity.type
_entity.pdbx_description
1 polymer ?
#
loop_
_entity_poly.entity_id
_entity_poly.type
_entity_poly.pdbx_seq_one_letter_code
_entity_poly.pdbx_strand_id
1 'polypeptide(L)'
;LQPHSFYYPTSCPIPQAFPKPTGSIYLHCDPTASHYLKLLMDGVFGQKQFRNEIVWSYTGRLMTSKKAFNSKHDIVLFYSKSSAHKLNPVTEPINKSDFIRMKKQKVHVDEDGREWIWGHAGKLCQRVS
;
A
#
# COMPACT_ATOMS: atom_id res chain seq x y z
N LEU A 1 -50.00 -17.57 7.82
CA LEU A 1 -48.78 -17.45 6.98
C LEU A 1 -48.57 -15.98 6.66
N GLN A 2 -47.85 -15.26 7.52
CA GLN A 2 -47.50 -13.86 7.28
C GLN A 2 -45.99 -13.79 7.01
N PRO A 3 -45.55 -13.13 5.93
CA PRO A 3 -44.13 -12.91 5.71
C PRO A 3 -43.66 -11.83 6.70
N HIS A 4 -42.78 -12.21 7.62
CA HIS A 4 -42.05 -11.28 8.48
C HIS A 4 -41.17 -10.39 7.59
N SER A 5 -41.70 -9.25 7.18
CA SER A 5 -40.92 -8.18 6.56
C SER A 5 -40.01 -7.60 7.63
N PHE A 6 -38.72 -7.96 7.57
CA PHE A 6 -37.68 -7.29 8.35
C PHE A 6 -37.57 -5.84 7.88
N TYR A 7 -38.30 -4.95 8.55
CA TYR A 7 -38.14 -3.51 8.44
C TYR A 7 -36.83 -3.14 9.14
N TYR A 8 -35.78 -2.85 8.36
CA TYR A 8 -34.61 -2.17 8.90
C TYR A 8 -34.96 -0.68 9.04
N PRO A 9 -34.99 -0.12 10.27
CA PRO A 9 -35.32 1.29 10.45
C PRO A 9 -34.25 2.17 9.79
N THR A 10 -34.69 3.03 8.88
CA THR A 10 -33.89 3.99 8.11
C THR A 10 -33.22 5.09 8.96
N SER A 11 -33.40 5.06 10.28
CA SER A 11 -32.91 6.05 11.23
C SER A 11 -31.63 5.64 11.96
N CYS A 12 -31.18 4.39 11.84
CA CYS A 12 -29.88 4.00 12.38
C CYS A 12 -28.80 4.51 11.44
N PRO A 13 -27.92 5.45 11.85
CA PRO A 13 -26.74 5.74 11.07
C PRO A 13 -25.97 4.44 10.96
N ILE A 14 -25.89 3.90 9.74
CA ILE A 14 -25.04 2.76 9.39
C ILE A 14 -23.71 3.03 10.09
N PRO A 15 -23.25 2.14 11.01
CA PRO A 15 -22.13 2.44 11.87
C PRO A 15 -21.01 2.91 10.96
N GLN A 16 -20.63 4.18 11.10
CA GLN A 16 -19.62 4.77 10.23
C GLN A 16 -18.40 3.88 10.41
N ALA A 17 -18.08 3.10 9.39
CA ALA A 17 -17.24 1.91 9.52
C ALA A 17 -15.77 2.23 9.86
N PHE A 18 -15.45 3.52 10.06
CA PHE A 18 -14.17 4.03 10.49
C PHE A 18 -14.23 4.54 11.95
N PRO A 19 -13.45 3.97 12.87
CA PRO A 19 -13.48 4.31 14.28
C PRO A 19 -12.98 5.73 14.61
N LYS A 20 -12.23 6.39 13.70
CA LYS A 20 -11.73 7.76 13.87
C LYS A 20 -11.74 8.54 12.54
N PRO A 21 -11.83 9.89 12.56
CA PRO A 21 -11.76 10.75 11.36
C PRO A 21 -10.47 10.56 10.55
N THR A 22 -9.36 10.31 11.25
CA THR A 22 -8.03 10.04 10.68
C THR A 22 -7.73 8.54 10.58
N GLY A 23 -8.76 7.70 10.73
CA GLY A 23 -8.61 6.26 10.74
C GLY A 23 -8.20 5.72 9.38
N SER A 24 -7.38 4.67 9.42
CA SER A 24 -7.05 3.83 8.28
C SER A 24 -7.31 2.37 8.59
N ILE A 25 -7.67 1.60 7.57
CA ILE A 25 -7.88 0.16 7.65
C ILE A 25 -6.93 -0.51 6.66
N TYR A 26 -6.28 -1.57 7.14
CA TYR A 26 -5.43 -2.45 6.35
C TYR A 26 -6.06 -3.84 6.37
N LEU A 27 -6.51 -4.32 5.22
CA LEU A 27 -7.09 -5.65 5.09
C LEU A 27 -6.11 -6.55 4.34
N HIS A 28 -5.50 -7.49 5.06
CA HIS A 28 -4.68 -8.53 4.47
C HIS A 28 -5.56 -9.69 4.00
N CYS A 29 -5.34 -10.14 2.77
CA CYS A 29 -6.10 -11.20 2.14
C CYS A 29 -5.29 -11.90 1.03
N ASP A 30 -5.72 -13.11 0.68
CA ASP A 30 -5.16 -13.83 -0.44
C ASP A 30 -5.50 -13.14 -1.78
N PRO A 31 -4.66 -13.29 -2.82
CA PRO A 31 -4.89 -12.71 -4.14
C PRO A 31 -6.19 -13.14 -4.81
N THR A 32 -6.70 -14.32 -4.46
CA THR A 32 -7.94 -14.87 -5.00
C THR A 32 -9.20 -14.24 -4.42
N ALA A 33 -9.09 -13.63 -3.23
CA ALA A 33 -10.21 -13.00 -2.54
C ALA A 33 -10.17 -11.46 -2.63
N SER A 34 -9.03 -10.90 -3.02
CA SER A 34 -8.77 -9.46 -2.98
C SER A 34 -9.77 -8.64 -3.80
N HIS A 35 -10.14 -9.08 -5.01
CA HIS A 35 -11.07 -8.36 -5.87
C HIS A 35 -12.50 -8.40 -5.33
N TYR A 36 -12.92 -9.51 -4.71
CA TYR A 36 -14.22 -9.59 -4.05
C TYR A 36 -14.27 -8.68 -2.82
N LEU A 37 -13.22 -8.71 -1.99
CA LEU A 37 -13.12 -7.87 -0.80
C LEU A 37 -13.05 -6.39 -1.16
N LYS A 38 -12.35 -6.03 -2.24
CA LYS A 38 -12.32 -4.68 -2.78
C LYS A 38 -13.72 -4.16 -3.11
N LEU A 39 -14.53 -4.94 -3.82
CA LEU A 39 -15.90 -4.55 -4.18
C LEU A 39 -16.78 -4.38 -2.94
N LEU A 40 -16.67 -5.30 -1.97
CA LEU A 40 -17.39 -5.20 -0.70
C LEU A 40 -16.99 -3.95 0.09
N MET A 41 -15.69 -3.70 0.20
CA MET A 41 -15.17 -2.52 0.88
C MET A 41 -15.55 -1.23 0.15
N ASP A 42 -15.63 -1.23 -1.18
CA ASP A 42 -16.12 -0.09 -1.94
C ASP A 42 -17.61 0.18 -1.70
N GLY A 43 -18.42 -0.87 -1.50
CA GLY A 43 -19.82 -0.72 -1.11
C GLY A 43 -20.00 -0.17 0.31
N VAL A 44 -19.13 -0.55 1.25
CA VAL A 44 -19.21 -0.13 2.66
C VAL A 44 -18.58 1.24 2.90
N PHE A 45 -17.41 1.51 2.32
CA PHE A 45 -16.60 2.71 2.60
C PHE A 45 -16.63 3.73 1.46
N GLY A 46 -17.01 3.31 0.26
CA GLY A 46 -16.93 4.11 -0.96
C GLY A 46 -15.57 3.98 -1.66
N GLN A 47 -15.62 3.89 -2.98
CA GLN A 47 -14.44 3.75 -3.85
C GLN A 47 -13.41 4.89 -3.68
N LYS A 48 -13.86 6.11 -3.31
CA LYS A 48 -12.99 7.28 -3.08
C LYS A 48 -12.09 7.13 -1.85
N GLN A 49 -12.40 6.19 -0.95
CA GLN A 49 -11.62 5.96 0.28
C GLN A 49 -10.53 4.90 0.10
N PHE A 50 -10.52 4.21 -1.04
CA PHE A 50 -9.42 3.34 -1.43
C PHE A 50 -8.18 4.17 -1.74
N ARG A 51 -7.02 3.76 -1.22
CA ARG A 51 -5.77 4.49 -1.35
C ARG A 51 -4.77 3.75 -2.22
N ASN A 52 -4.40 2.54 -1.82
CA ASN A 52 -3.55 1.68 -2.61
C ASN A 52 -3.73 0.21 -2.23
N GLU A 53 -3.15 -0.63 -3.06
CA GLU A 53 -2.98 -2.05 -2.84
C GLU A 53 -1.49 -2.32 -2.63
N ILE A 54 -1.16 -3.03 -1.57
CA ILE A 54 0.22 -3.38 -1.21
C ILE A 54 0.40 -4.86 -1.49
N VAL A 55 1.30 -5.18 -2.42
CA VAL A 55 1.64 -6.56 -2.77
C VAL A 55 2.82 -7.00 -1.92
N TRP A 56 2.57 -7.89 -0.97
CA TRP A 56 3.62 -8.44 -0.12
C TRP A 56 4.13 -9.74 -0.70
N SER A 57 5.32 -9.70 -1.32
CA SER A 57 5.96 -10.89 -1.87
C SER A 57 6.90 -11.56 -0.86
N TYR A 58 6.89 -12.90 -0.85
CA TYR A 58 7.76 -13.73 -0.02
C TYR A 58 8.85 -14.42 -0.84
N THR A 59 10.03 -14.57 -0.25
CA THR A 59 11.15 -15.32 -0.84
C THR A 59 11.10 -16.77 -0.34
N GLY A 60 11.32 -17.76 -1.23
CA GLY A 60 11.58 -19.15 -0.80
C GLY A 60 10.48 -20.20 -1.03
N ARG A 61 9.23 -19.84 -1.37
CA ARG A 61 8.23 -20.84 -1.79
C ARG A 61 8.47 -21.26 -3.24
N LEU A 62 9.23 -22.34 -3.50
CA LEU A 62 9.20 -23.02 -4.80
C LEU A 62 8.15 -24.13 -4.77
N MET A 63 6.89 -23.75 -4.97
CA MET A 63 5.82 -24.70 -5.24
C MET A 63 5.68 -24.80 -6.76
N THR A 64 6.14 -25.91 -7.32
CA THR A 64 5.99 -26.19 -8.75
C THR A 64 4.60 -26.77 -8.99
N SER A 65 3.71 -25.98 -9.60
CA SER A 65 2.42 -26.45 -10.07
C SER A 65 2.47 -26.64 -11.58
N LYS A 66 1.96 -27.77 -12.08
CA LYS A 66 1.81 -28.00 -13.52
C LYS A 66 0.64 -27.21 -14.13
N LYS A 67 -0.25 -26.66 -13.28
CA LYS A 67 -1.53 -26.07 -13.70
C LYS A 67 -1.60 -24.55 -13.55
N ALA A 68 -0.68 -23.95 -12.80
CA ALA A 68 -0.71 -22.52 -12.52
C ALA A 68 0.69 -21.97 -12.17
N PHE A 69 0.85 -20.66 -12.33
CA PHE A 69 2.01 -19.96 -11.79
C PHE A 69 1.98 -19.95 -10.26
N ASN A 70 3.16 -19.81 -9.67
CA ASN A 70 3.32 -19.85 -8.22
C ASN A 70 2.92 -18.50 -7.59
N SER A 71 1.87 -18.52 -6.79
CA SER A 71 1.42 -17.37 -6.00
C SER A 71 2.31 -17.19 -4.77
N LYS A 72 3.31 -16.31 -4.87
CA LYS A 72 4.22 -15.95 -3.77
C LYS A 72 3.98 -14.55 -3.23
N HIS A 73 2.74 -14.10 -3.25
CA HIS A 73 2.39 -12.81 -2.71
C HIS A 73 1.03 -12.86 -2.04
N ASP A 74 0.90 -12.03 -1.02
CA ASP A 74 -0.38 -11.69 -0.43
C ASP A 74 -0.71 -10.23 -0.76
N ILE A 75 -1.98 -9.88 -0.60
CA ILE A 75 -2.49 -8.57 -0.93
C ILE A 75 -3.00 -7.89 0.32
N VAL A 76 -2.55 -6.65 0.56
CA VAL A 76 -3.06 -5.79 1.62
C VAL A 76 -3.76 -4.59 0.99
N LEU A 77 -5.07 -4.47 1.22
CA LEU A 77 -5.88 -3.35 0.78
C LEU A 77 -5.82 -2.22 1.82
N PHE A 78 -5.46 -1.02 1.37
CA PHE A 78 -5.40 0.17 2.23
C PHE A 78 -6.58 1.10 1.95
N TYR A 79 -7.37 1.34 2.99
CA TYR A 79 -8.47 2.29 2.99
C TYR A 79 -8.27 3.35 4.06
N SER A 80 -8.70 4.57 3.77
CA SER A 80 -8.73 5.62 4.79
C SER A 80 -9.89 6.59 4.59
N LYS A 81 -10.53 6.97 5.70
CA LYS A 81 -11.68 7.89 5.77
C LYS A 81 -11.42 9.28 5.18
N SER A 82 -10.17 9.75 5.23
CA SER A 82 -9.81 11.11 4.83
C SER A 82 -8.47 11.15 4.10
N SER A 83 -8.29 12.15 3.25
CA SER A 83 -6.96 12.47 2.68
C SER A 83 -5.96 12.86 3.77
N ALA A 84 -6.41 13.31 4.93
CA ALA A 84 -5.58 13.71 6.08
C ALA A 84 -5.09 12.52 6.94
N HIS A 85 -5.00 11.32 6.38
CA HIS A 85 -4.48 10.17 7.11
C HIS A 85 -2.98 10.31 7.35
N LYS A 86 -2.55 9.88 8.54
CA LYS A 86 -1.14 9.90 8.92
C LYS A 86 -0.56 8.52 8.68
N LEU A 87 0.35 8.42 7.72
CA LEU A 87 1.27 7.30 7.64
C LEU A 87 2.41 7.61 8.62
N ASN A 88 2.71 6.66 9.51
CA ASN A 88 3.88 6.75 10.37
C ASN A 88 5.01 6.02 9.64
N PRO A 89 5.93 6.72 8.96
CA PRO A 89 7.05 6.05 8.31
C PRO A 89 7.94 5.45 9.40
N VAL A 90 8.06 4.12 9.39
CA VAL A 90 9.13 3.45 10.13
C VAL A 90 10.36 3.55 9.24
N THR A 91 11.23 4.51 9.55
CA THR A 91 12.48 4.72 8.81
C THR A 91 13.64 4.34 9.69
N GLU A 92 14.39 3.34 9.27
CA GLU A 92 15.71 3.06 9.82
C GLU A 92 16.73 3.98 9.13
N PRO A 93 17.72 4.54 9.86
CA PRO A 93 18.77 5.34 9.25
C PRO A 93 19.54 4.47 8.26
N ILE A 94 19.47 4.83 6.97
CA ILE A 94 20.18 4.12 5.91
C ILE A 94 21.63 4.61 5.92
N ASN A 95 22.59 3.70 6.05
CA ASN A 95 24.01 4.02 5.92
C ASN A 95 24.33 4.48 4.49
N LYS A 96 25.29 5.41 4.37
CA LYS A 96 25.72 5.99 3.08
C LYS A 96 26.12 4.91 2.05
N SER A 97 26.81 3.86 2.49
CA SER A 97 27.20 2.72 1.64
C SER A 97 25.99 1.95 1.09
N ASP A 98 24.95 1.75 1.90
CA ASP A 98 23.72 1.06 1.49
C ASP A 98 22.87 1.93 0.58
N PHE A 99 22.82 3.24 0.83
CA PHE A 99 22.14 4.21 -0.03
C PHE A 99 22.73 4.21 -1.46
N ILE A 100 24.06 4.20 -1.57
CA ILE A 100 24.78 4.10 -2.85
C ILE A 100 24.53 2.74 -3.53
N ARG A 101 24.43 1.64 -2.77
CA ARG A 101 24.10 0.32 -3.34
C ARG A 101 22.65 0.26 -3.86
N MET A 102 21.71 0.88 -3.15
CA MET A 102 20.29 0.89 -3.51
C MET A 102 20.02 1.74 -4.75
N LYS A 103 20.61 2.94 -4.81
CA LYS A 103 20.61 3.76 -6.02
C LYS A 103 21.68 3.19 -6.96
N LYS A 104 21.29 2.29 -7.87
CA LYS A 104 22.13 1.71 -8.95
C LYS A 104 22.77 2.74 -9.92
N GLN A 105 22.80 4.01 -9.55
CA GLN A 105 23.36 5.13 -10.30
C GLN A 105 24.82 5.33 -9.86
N LYS A 106 25.68 5.70 -10.81
CA LYS A 106 27.07 6.04 -10.48
C LYS A 106 27.11 7.34 -9.68
N VAL A 107 27.89 7.33 -8.60
CA VAL A 107 28.25 8.54 -7.86
C VAL A 107 29.33 9.27 -8.67
N HIS A 108 29.09 10.53 -8.96
CA HIS A 108 30.05 11.43 -9.59
C HIS A 108 30.66 12.33 -8.52
N VAL A 109 31.93 12.68 -8.71
CA VAL A 109 32.70 13.55 -7.81
C VAL A 109 33.20 14.73 -8.64
N ASP A 110 32.84 15.94 -8.24
CA ASP A 110 33.37 17.16 -8.85
C ASP A 110 34.78 17.47 -8.32
N GLU A 111 35.49 18.39 -8.98
CA GLU A 111 36.82 18.88 -8.56
C GLU A 111 36.82 19.47 -7.13
N ASP A 112 35.66 19.98 -6.67
CA ASP A 112 35.43 20.47 -5.30
C ASP A 112 35.17 19.35 -4.26
N GLY A 113 35.33 18.08 -4.63
CA GLY A 113 35.10 16.92 -3.75
C GLY A 113 33.63 16.66 -3.40
N ARG A 114 32.70 17.26 -4.15
CA ARG A 114 31.26 17.10 -3.93
C ARG A 114 30.73 15.87 -4.65
N GLU A 115 30.06 15.01 -3.91
CA GLU A 115 29.42 13.80 -4.44
C GLU A 115 27.98 14.06 -4.86
N TRP A 116 27.66 13.66 -6.09
CA TRP A 116 26.32 13.81 -6.64
C TRP A 116 25.87 12.65 -7.53
N ILE A 117 24.55 12.55 -7.68
CA ILE A 117 23.89 11.54 -8.52
C ILE A 117 22.89 12.24 -9.45
N TRP A 118 22.79 11.77 -10.70
CA TRP A 118 21.79 12.25 -11.66
C TRP A 118 20.35 12.01 -11.18
N GLY A 119 19.52 13.05 -11.20
CA GLY A 119 18.08 12.93 -10.99
C GLY A 119 17.36 12.25 -12.17
N HIS A 120 16.08 11.91 -11.98
CA HIS A 120 15.25 11.41 -13.07
C HIS A 120 15.06 12.47 -14.17
N ALA A 121 15.17 12.04 -15.44
CA ALA A 121 14.87 12.84 -16.64
C ALA A 121 15.70 14.13 -16.81
N GLY A 122 17.00 14.08 -16.51
CA GLY A 122 17.92 15.20 -16.76
C GLY A 122 17.71 16.41 -15.83
N LYS A 123 16.86 16.30 -14.81
CA LYS A 123 16.70 17.32 -13.77
C LYS A 123 17.68 17.11 -12.61
N LEU A 124 17.91 18.22 -11.91
CA LEU A 124 18.94 18.51 -10.91
C LEU A 124 19.63 17.32 -10.24
N CYS A 125 20.96 17.42 -10.19
CA CYS A 125 21.85 16.58 -9.41
C CYS A 125 21.42 16.56 -7.92
N GLN A 126 21.24 15.36 -7.35
CA GLN A 126 20.93 15.17 -5.93
C GLN A 126 22.22 14.93 -5.14
N ARG A 127 22.37 15.66 -4.04
CA ARG A 127 23.50 15.54 -3.12
C ARG A 127 23.41 14.23 -2.34
N VAL A 128 24.54 13.56 -2.13
CA VAL A 128 24.66 12.26 -1.43
C VAL A 128 24.97 12.44 0.08
N SER A 129 24.77 13.64 0.63
CA SER A 129 25.07 14.00 2.02
C SER A 129 23.99 13.58 3.00
#